data_AF-A0A8J6ZHZ3-F1
#
_entry.id   AF-A0A8J6ZHZ3-F1
#
_cell.length_a   1.000
_cell.length_b   1.000
_cell.length_c   1.000
_cell.angle_alpha   90.00
_cell.angle_beta   90.00
_cell.angle_gamma   90.00
#
_symmetry.space_group_name_H-M   'P 1'
#
loop_
_entity.id
_entity.type
_entity.pdbx_description
1 polymer ?
#
loop_
_entity_poly.entity_id
_entity_poly.type
_entity_poly.pdbx_seq_one_letter_code
_entity_poly.pdbx_strand_id
1 'polypeptide(L)'
;MDVLSSYLYARPSLIEGIARIVDFGNTLQAYNSSLSPEQADYLALLSDWRVVGNDLRNAMAEYKELESQINETLIAEAREALAMAQE
;
A
#
# COMPACT_ATOMS: atom_id res chain seq x y z
N MET A 1 5.34 -6.27 0.60
CA MET A 1 5.43 -5.36 1.76
C MET A 1 5.71 -3.98 1.23
N ASP A 2 4.98 -2.97 1.68
CA ASP A 2 5.34 -1.58 1.41
C ASP A 2 6.66 -1.28 2.14
N VAL A 3 7.55 -0.53 1.48
CA VAL A 3 8.81 0.00 2.03
C VAL A 3 8.57 0.68 3.37
N LEU A 4 7.41 1.28 3.54
CA LEU A 4 7.04 2.06 4.71
C LEU A 4 6.82 1.18 5.95
N SER A 5 6.12 0.04 5.86
CA SER A 5 5.91 -0.83 7.04
C SER A 5 7.14 -1.62 7.49
N SER A 6 8.22 -1.59 6.71
CA SER A 6 9.49 -2.25 7.05
C SER A 6 10.54 -1.29 7.60
N TYR A 7 10.15 -0.11 8.11
CA TYR A 7 11.11 0.96 8.44
C TYR A 7 12.27 0.52 9.35
N LEU A 8 12.01 -0.34 10.33
CA LEU A 8 13.06 -0.82 11.26
C LEU A 8 13.89 -1.98 10.70
N TYR A 9 13.46 -2.59 9.60
CA TYR A 9 14.18 -3.71 9.00
C TYR A 9 15.20 -3.22 7.99
N ALA A 10 16.43 -3.71 8.11
CA ALA A 10 17.41 -3.56 7.06
C ALA A 10 16.85 -4.18 5.77
N ARG A 11 16.98 -3.47 4.64
CA ARG A 11 16.52 -3.99 3.36
C ARG A 11 17.40 -5.17 2.95
N PRO A 12 16.82 -6.37 2.74
CA PRO A 12 17.61 -7.54 2.36
C PRO A 12 18.37 -7.30 1.05
N SER A 13 19.60 -7.79 0.98
CA SER A 13 20.38 -7.82 -0.26
C SER A 13 20.82 -9.23 -0.64
N LEU A 14 21.14 -9.45 -1.92
CA LEU A 14 21.59 -10.75 -2.40
C LEU A 14 22.88 -11.22 -1.70
N ILE A 15 23.84 -10.31 -1.53
CA ILE A 15 25.14 -10.60 -0.89
C ILE A 15 24.93 -10.95 0.58
N GLU A 16 24.08 -10.19 1.28
CA GLU A 16 23.69 -10.49 2.67
C GLU A 16 23.04 -11.87 2.77
N GLY A 17 22.12 -12.20 1.86
CA GLY A 17 21.47 -13.51 1.81
C GLY A 17 22.44 -14.67 1.64
N ILE A 18 23.46 -14.52 0.79
CA ILE A 18 24.54 -15.51 0.62
C ILE A 18 25.37 -15.63 1.91
N ALA A 19 25.74 -14.51 2.51
CA ALA A 19 26.55 -14.49 3.73
C ALA A 19 25.83 -15.14 4.93
N ARG A 20 24.48 -15.04 4.99
CA ARG A 20 23.66 -15.70 6.02
C ARG A 20 23.75 -17.23 6.02
N ILE A 21 24.11 -17.88 4.91
CA ILE A 21 24.24 -19.36 4.83
C ILE A 21 25.36 -19.88 5.76
N VAL A 22 26.39 -19.07 5.99
CA VAL A 22 27.55 -19.43 6.80
C VAL A 22 27.61 -18.68 8.14
N ASP A 23 26.63 -17.81 8.42
CA ASP A 23 26.51 -17.04 9.67
C ASP A 23 25.79 -17.84 10.77
N PHE A 24 26.37 -18.96 11.16
CA PHE A 24 25.85 -19.77 12.27
C PHE A 24 25.89 -19.04 13.63
N GLY A 25 26.64 -17.93 13.72
CA GLY A 25 26.77 -17.09 14.91
C GLY A 25 25.76 -15.95 15.00
N ASN A 26 24.88 -15.76 14.00
CA ASN A 26 23.90 -14.67 13.93
C ASN A 26 24.55 -13.26 14.04
N THR A 27 25.75 -13.11 13.49
CA THR A 27 26.55 -11.88 13.53
C THR A 27 26.14 -10.85 12.48
N LEU A 28 25.38 -11.27 11.46
CA LEU A 28 24.91 -10.42 10.37
C LEU A 28 23.49 -9.87 10.62
N GLN A 29 22.90 -10.10 11.79
CA GLN A 29 21.59 -9.57 12.12
C GLN A 29 21.66 -8.04 12.34
N ALA A 30 21.11 -7.28 11.40
CA ALA A 30 21.09 -5.82 11.44
C ALA A 30 19.66 -5.25 11.35
N TYR A 31 19.47 -4.10 11.99
CA TYR A 31 18.24 -3.29 11.95
C TYR A 31 18.59 -1.87 11.51
N ASN A 32 17.61 -1.13 10.99
CA ASN A 32 17.81 0.30 10.75
C ASN A 32 17.87 1.04 12.08
N SER A 33 18.89 1.86 12.28
CA SER A 33 19.10 2.63 13.51
C SER A 33 18.51 4.04 13.40
N SER A 34 17.91 4.53 14.49
CA SER A 34 17.56 5.94 14.71
C SER A 34 18.43 6.55 15.81
N LEU A 35 18.42 7.87 15.97
CA LEU A 35 19.21 8.56 17.01
C LEU A 35 18.72 8.25 18.41
N SER A 36 17.44 7.89 18.58
CA SER A 36 16.87 7.41 19.84
C SER A 36 15.74 6.39 19.59
N PRO A 37 15.38 5.57 20.60
CA PRO A 37 14.24 4.67 20.53
C PRO A 37 12.93 5.40 20.23
N GLU A 38 12.71 6.57 20.84
CA GLU A 38 11.50 7.37 20.65
C GLU A 38 11.40 7.88 19.20
N GLN A 39 12.53 8.21 18.58
CA GLN A 39 12.56 8.56 17.17
C GLN A 39 12.23 7.36 16.29
N ALA A 40 12.75 6.17 16.62
CA ALA A 40 12.47 4.94 15.88
C ALA A 40 10.97 4.61 15.90
N ASP A 41 10.34 4.69 17.07
CA ASP A 41 8.92 4.43 17.26
C ASP A 41 8.05 5.46 16.52
N TYR A 42 8.40 6.75 16.64
CA TYR A 42 7.69 7.82 15.93
C TYR A 42 7.75 7.62 14.41
N LEU A 43 8.93 7.32 13.86
CA LEU A 43 9.10 7.12 12.42
C LEU A 43 8.39 5.86 11.94
N ALA A 44 8.43 4.77 12.70
CA ALA A 44 7.68 3.56 12.37
C ALA A 44 6.17 3.82 12.33
N LEU A 45 5.61 4.44 13.36
CA LEU A 45 4.18 4.79 13.41
C LEU A 45 3.76 5.75 12.29
N LEU A 46 4.54 6.80 12.05
CA LEU A 46 4.31 7.73 10.94
C LEU A 46 4.27 6.99 9.61
N SER A 47 5.17 6.04 9.42
CA SER A 47 5.29 5.24 8.21
C SER A 47 4.05 4.38 7.99
N ASP A 48 3.60 3.67 9.02
CA ASP A 48 2.38 2.83 8.95
C ASP A 48 1.13 3.66 8.67
N TRP A 49 0.97 4.82 9.33
CA TRP A 49 -0.16 5.73 9.08
C TRP A 49 -0.15 6.29 7.66
N ARG A 50 1.04 6.50 7.07
CA ARG A 50 1.16 6.95 5.68
C ARG A 50 0.67 5.87 4.71
N VAL A 51 0.94 4.59 4.98
CA VAL A 51 0.42 3.47 4.18
C VAL A 51 -1.10 3.42 4.29
N VAL A 52 -1.64 3.41 5.52
CA VAL A 52 -3.10 3.42 5.75
C VAL A 52 -3.77 4.59 5.04
N GLY A 53 -3.20 5.80 5.11
CA GLY A 53 -3.74 6.97 4.44
C GLY A 53 -3.71 6.87 2.91
N ASN A 54 -2.69 6.22 2.34
CA ASN A 54 -2.63 5.97 0.90
C ASN A 54 -3.68 4.93 0.47
N ASP A 55 -3.83 3.85 1.23
CA ASP A 55 -4.82 2.80 0.94
C ASP A 55 -6.24 3.35 0.99
N LEU A 56 -6.56 4.17 2.01
CA LEU A 56 -7.86 4.85 2.10
C LEU A 56 -8.09 5.78 0.91
N ARG A 57 -7.08 6.56 0.50
CA ARG A 57 -7.19 7.45 -0.66
C ARG A 57 -7.47 6.65 -1.94
N ASN A 58 -6.77 5.54 -2.14
CA ASN A 58 -6.95 4.68 -3.31
C ASN A 58 -8.34 4.06 -3.33
N ALA A 59 -8.80 3.50 -2.20
CA ALA A 59 -10.14 2.93 -2.09
C ALA A 59 -11.25 3.95 -2.37
N MET A 60 -11.10 5.18 -1.88
CA MET A 60 -12.06 6.27 -2.17
C MET A 60 -12.06 6.66 -3.65
N ALA A 61 -10.89 6.69 -4.30
CA ALA A 61 -10.78 7.00 -5.71
C ALA A 61 -11.41 5.90 -6.58
N GLU A 62 -11.13 4.64 -6.27
CA GLU A 62 -11.72 3.48 -6.94
C GLU A 62 -13.25 3.45 -6.79
N TYR A 63 -13.76 3.72 -5.59
CA TYR A 63 -15.21 3.81 -5.35
C TYR A 63 -15.86 4.89 -6.22
N LYS A 64 -15.27 6.09 -6.26
CA LYS A 64 -15.78 7.21 -7.04
C LYS A 64 -15.82 6.90 -8.53
N GLU A 65 -14.79 6.24 -9.05
CA GLU A 65 -14.71 5.82 -10.44
C GLU A 65 -15.82 4.80 -10.77
N LEU A 66 -15.99 3.80 -9.91
CA LEU A 66 -17.05 2.80 -10.06
C LEU A 66 -18.45 3.44 -10.02
N GLU A 67 -18.68 4.39 -9.10
CA GLU A 67 -19.93 5.13 -9.01
C GLU A 67 -20.24 5.90 -10.30
N SER A 68 -19.23 6.54 -10.91
CA SER A 68 -19.39 7.24 -12.21
C SER A 68 -19.77 6.26 -13.32
N GLN A 69 -19.07 5.14 -13.43
CA GLN A 69 -19.31 4.13 -14.46
C GLN A 69 -20.71 3.52 -14.36
N ILE A 70 -21.16 3.22 -13.14
CA ILE A 70 -22.53 2.71 -12.89
C ILE A 70 -23.56 3.76 -13.31
N ASN A 71 -23.38 5.01 -12.91
CA ASN A 71 -24.32 6.08 -13.25
C ASN A 71 -24.42 6.29 -14.77
N GLU A 72 -23.30 6.29 -15.48
CA GLU A 72 -23.26 6.40 -16.93
C GLU A 72 -23.98 5.24 -17.62
N THR A 73 -23.75 4.01 -17.14
CA THR A 73 -24.39 2.80 -17.66
C THR A 73 -25.91 2.85 -17.47
N LEU A 74 -26.38 3.19 -16.27
CA LEU A 74 -27.81 3.29 -15.97
C LEU A 74 -28.51 4.36 -16.82
N ILE A 75 -27.85 5.50 -17.08
CA ILE A 75 -28.40 6.54 -17.95
C ILE A 75 -28.49 6.06 -19.41
N ALA A 76 -27.49 5.32 -19.89
CA ALA A 76 -27.50 4.76 -21.25
C ALA A 76 -28.65 3.76 -21.42
N GLU A 77 -28.79 2.81 -20.49
CA GLU A 77 -29.87 1.82 -20.50
C GLU A 77 -31.26 2.47 -20.45
N ALA A 78 -31.43 3.50 -19.61
CA ALA A 78 -32.70 4.22 -19.50
C ALA A 78 -33.06 4.95 -20.81
N ARG A 79 -32.07 5.52 -21.52
CA ARG A 79 -32.27 6.18 -22.81
C ARG A 79 -32.66 5.18 -23.90
N GLU A 80 -32.01 4.03 -23.95
CA GLU A 80 -32.34 2.97 -24.90
C GLU A 80 -33.76 2.43 -24.67
N ALA A 81 -34.13 2.17 -23.41
CA ALA A 81 -35.47 1.72 -23.06
C ALA A 81 -36.56 2.72 -23.45
N LEU A 82 -36.31 4.02 -23.24
CA LEU A 82 -37.24 5.09 -23.67
C LEU A 82 -37.38 5.15 -25.19
N ALA A 83 -36.28 5.00 -25.94
CA ALA A 83 -36.32 5.00 -27.40
C ALA A 83 -37.16 3.82 -27.94
N MET A 84 -36.95 2.62 -27.39
CA MET A 84 -37.73 1.42 -27.78
C MET A 84 -39.23 1.54 -27.43
N ALA A 85 -39.59 2.28 -26.39
CA ALA A 85 -40.99 2.49 -26.00
C ALA A 85 -41.71 3.54 -26.87
N GLN A 86 -40.97 4.30 -27.68
CA GLN A 86 -41.49 5.35 -28.55
C GLN A 86 -41.66 4.90 -30.02
N GLU A 87 -41.17 3.71 -30.37
CA GLU A 87 -41.42 3.01 -31.64
C GLU A 87 -42.66 2.10 -31.56
#